data_AF-A0A7X3M5W7-F1
#
_entry.id   AF-A0A7X3M5W7-F1
#
_cell.length_a   1.000
_cell.length_b   1.000
_cell.length_c   1.000
_cell.angle_alpha   90.00
_cell.angle_beta   90.00
_cell.angle_gamma   90.00
#
_symmetry.space_group_name_H-M   'P 1'
#
loop_
_entity.id
_entity.type
_entity.pdbx_description
1 polymer ?
#
loop_
_entity_poly.entity_id
_entity_poly.type
_entity_poly.pdbx_seq_one_letter_code
_entity_poly.pdbx_strand_id
1 'polypeptide(L)'
;MSNEKILDCLRKILSKHGKISGFIIDEEDGPSSSVIANRFGGLLNAYKLIDYTPDRDYQYLEINSYLRKKHGDIVKKIQNEILSSEVKTLENKLISVNKALSFSIVLSRCKKVGLNKHRWIVRLDRSLNPEISIIARMNSLNIEPVDYYILPSLDFFENELKLKDNNNLLFEMYRFDDIKPFFNMLSTDNKDVI
;
A
#
# COMPACT_ATOMS: atom_id res chain seq x y z
N MET A 1 19.69 6.70 -19.54
CA MET A 1 18.88 6.48 -20.75
C MET A 1 17.95 7.68 -20.93
N SER A 2 17.81 8.23 -22.14
CA SER A 2 16.91 9.36 -22.42
C SER A 2 15.45 8.92 -22.49
N ASN A 3 14.50 9.87 -22.37
CA ASN A 3 13.07 9.57 -22.44
C ASN A 3 12.70 8.92 -23.79
N GLU A 4 13.17 9.49 -24.90
CA GLU A 4 13.02 8.94 -26.26
C GLU A 4 13.43 7.46 -26.36
N LYS A 5 14.63 7.11 -25.85
CA LYS A 5 15.12 5.71 -25.90
C LYS A 5 14.23 4.73 -25.13
N ILE A 6 13.56 5.20 -24.07
CA ILE A 6 12.64 4.38 -23.27
C ILE A 6 11.31 4.21 -24.01
N LEU A 7 10.79 5.26 -24.65
CA LEU A 7 9.59 5.17 -25.48
C LEU A 7 9.81 4.24 -26.68
N ASP A 8 10.99 4.29 -27.31
CA ASP A 8 11.35 3.35 -28.38
C ASP A 8 11.43 1.90 -27.91
N CYS A 9 11.92 1.67 -26.68
CA CYS A 9 11.89 0.35 -26.07
C CYS A 9 10.45 -0.14 -25.92
N LEU A 10 9.54 0.69 -25.40
CA LEU A 10 8.13 0.35 -25.29
C LEU A 10 7.46 0.07 -26.64
N ARG A 11 7.76 0.86 -27.68
CA ARG A 11 7.26 0.62 -29.05
C ARG A 11 7.74 -0.74 -29.59
N LYS A 12 9.00 -1.11 -29.34
CA LYS A 12 9.53 -2.42 -29.73
C LYS A 12 8.83 -3.57 -29.02
N ILE A 13 8.61 -3.45 -27.72
CA ILE A 13 7.89 -4.45 -26.92
C ILE A 13 6.47 -4.60 -27.44
N LEU A 14 5.78 -3.49 -27.74
CA LEU A 14 4.44 -3.50 -28.33
C LEU A 14 4.40 -4.22 -29.67
N SER A 15 5.31 -3.90 -30.58
CA SER A 15 5.40 -4.54 -31.89
C SER A 15 5.69 -6.04 -31.80
N LYS A 16 6.49 -6.46 -30.80
CA LYS A 16 6.88 -7.86 -30.60
C LYS A 16 5.74 -8.71 -30.01
N HIS A 17 5.03 -8.19 -29.01
CA HIS A 17 4.06 -8.98 -28.23
C HIS A 17 2.59 -8.66 -28.55
N GLY A 18 2.33 -7.59 -29.32
CA GLY A 18 0.99 -7.06 -29.59
C GLY A 18 0.33 -6.39 -28.38
N LYS A 19 0.96 -6.45 -27.19
CA LYS A 19 0.49 -5.85 -25.95
C LYS A 19 1.68 -5.52 -25.03
N ILE A 20 1.48 -4.57 -24.13
CA ILE A 20 2.45 -4.21 -23.09
C ILE A 20 1.82 -4.36 -21.71
N SER A 21 2.60 -4.83 -20.75
CA SER A 21 2.30 -4.78 -19.33
C SER A 21 3.59 -4.58 -18.53
N GLY A 22 3.49 -4.21 -17.25
CA GLY A 22 4.68 -4.13 -16.39
C GLY A 22 5.46 -5.44 -16.34
N PHE A 23 4.76 -6.58 -16.33
CA PHE A 23 5.38 -7.91 -16.35
C PHE A 23 6.16 -8.17 -17.64
N ILE A 24 5.56 -7.88 -18.81
CA ILE A 24 6.23 -8.05 -20.11
C ILE A 24 7.44 -7.11 -20.22
N ILE A 25 7.35 -5.89 -19.67
CA ILE A 25 8.48 -4.96 -19.62
C ILE A 25 9.63 -5.53 -18.78
N ASP A 26 9.32 -6.13 -17.63
CA ASP A 26 10.32 -6.68 -16.72
C ASP A 26 10.98 -7.97 -17.26
N GLU A 27 10.39 -8.62 -18.27
CA GLU A 27 10.96 -9.78 -18.98
C GLU A 27 11.84 -9.39 -20.19
N GLU A 28 11.80 -8.13 -20.64
CA GLU A 28 12.56 -7.66 -21.79
C GLU A 28 13.86 -6.96 -21.38
N ASP A 29 14.87 -7.03 -22.23
CA ASP A 29 16.14 -6.33 -22.01
C ASP A 29 15.94 -4.81 -22.11
N GLY A 30 15.97 -4.13 -20.96
CA GLY A 30 15.71 -2.69 -20.90
C GLY A 30 15.46 -2.14 -19.50
N PRO A 31 14.91 -0.92 -19.40
CA PRO A 31 14.49 -0.35 -18.13
C PRO A 31 13.28 -1.09 -17.57
N SER A 32 13.34 -1.47 -16.29
CA SER A 32 12.21 -2.14 -15.63
C SER A 32 10.94 -1.27 -15.60
N SER A 33 9.80 -1.92 -15.46
CA SER A 33 8.48 -1.30 -15.40
C SER A 33 8.40 -0.22 -14.31
N SER A 34 9.09 -0.42 -13.19
CA SER A 34 9.19 0.54 -12.09
C SER A 34 10.00 1.78 -12.44
N VAL A 35 11.09 1.63 -13.22
CA VAL A 35 11.92 2.75 -13.69
C VAL A 35 11.16 3.60 -14.70
N ILE A 36 10.45 2.95 -15.64
CA ILE A 36 9.59 3.64 -16.61
C ILE A 36 8.47 4.40 -15.87
N ALA A 37 7.77 3.74 -14.95
CA ALA A 37 6.71 4.36 -14.17
C ALA A 37 7.19 5.59 -13.41
N ASN A 38 8.34 5.52 -12.73
CA ASN A 38 8.88 6.64 -11.98
C ASN A 38 9.19 7.83 -12.91
N ARG A 39 9.83 7.55 -14.06
CA ARG A 39 10.28 8.57 -15.01
C ARG A 39 9.15 9.31 -15.73
N PHE A 40 8.05 8.62 -16.03
CA PHE A 40 6.91 9.20 -16.75
C PHE A 40 5.70 9.49 -15.85
N GLY A 41 5.86 9.34 -14.51
CA GLY A 41 4.77 9.54 -13.55
C GLY A 41 3.66 8.49 -13.65
N GLY A 42 3.96 7.32 -14.20
CA GLY A 42 3.02 6.22 -14.44
C GLY A 42 3.35 5.42 -15.70
N LEU A 43 3.03 4.12 -15.71
CA LEU A 43 3.14 3.28 -16.93
C LEU A 43 2.10 3.67 -17.98
N LEU A 44 0.89 4.03 -17.56
CA LEU A 44 -0.19 4.50 -18.42
C LEU A 44 0.19 5.83 -19.07
N ASN A 45 0.88 6.72 -18.37
CA ASN A 45 1.42 7.94 -18.96
C ASN A 45 2.48 7.62 -20.03
N ALA A 46 3.37 6.66 -19.77
CA ALA A 46 4.32 6.20 -20.78
C ALA A 46 3.62 5.54 -21.99
N TYR A 47 2.54 4.79 -21.77
CA TYR A 47 1.75 4.17 -22.83
C TYR A 47 1.03 5.20 -23.70
N LYS A 48 0.48 6.27 -23.10
CA LYS A 48 -0.12 7.39 -23.84
C LYS A 48 0.88 8.08 -24.77
N LEU A 49 2.14 8.21 -24.36
CA LEU A 49 3.20 8.82 -25.18
C LEU A 49 3.60 7.99 -26.41
N ILE A 50 3.13 6.73 -26.49
CA ILE A 50 3.31 5.86 -27.65
C ILE A 50 1.96 5.46 -28.28
N ASP A 51 0.89 6.21 -27.99
CA ASP A 51 -0.47 5.99 -28.49
C ASP A 51 -1.04 4.60 -28.19
N TYR A 52 -0.58 3.97 -27.11
CA TYR A 52 -1.05 2.65 -26.68
C TYR A 52 -2.07 2.76 -25.55
N THR A 53 -3.23 2.12 -25.75
CA THR A 53 -4.27 1.96 -24.72
C THR A 53 -4.41 0.46 -24.41
N PRO A 54 -4.07 0.00 -23.21
CA PRO A 54 -4.13 -1.42 -22.90
C PRO A 54 -5.57 -1.94 -22.73
N ASP A 55 -5.83 -3.15 -23.23
CA ASP A 55 -7.13 -3.85 -23.11
C ASP A 55 -7.53 -4.19 -21.67
N ARG A 56 -6.55 -4.42 -20.79
CA ARG A 56 -6.77 -4.63 -19.36
C ARG A 56 -6.43 -3.35 -18.63
N ASP A 57 -7.28 -2.97 -17.69
CA ASP A 57 -7.12 -1.75 -16.91
C ASP A 57 -5.91 -1.85 -15.95
N TYR A 58 -4.71 -1.57 -16.47
CA TYR A 58 -3.42 -1.64 -15.73
C TYR A 58 -3.22 -0.48 -14.74
N GLN A 59 -4.23 0.37 -14.52
CA GLN A 59 -4.26 1.38 -13.45
C GLN A 59 -3.80 0.81 -12.10
N TYR A 60 -4.04 -0.48 -11.87
CA TYR A 60 -3.66 -1.20 -10.67
C TYR A 60 -2.13 -1.19 -10.40
N LEU A 61 -1.27 -1.13 -11.42
CA LEU A 61 0.19 -1.08 -11.27
C LEU A 61 0.67 0.30 -10.82
N GLU A 62 0.08 1.35 -11.38
CA GLU A 62 0.34 2.73 -10.97
C GLU A 62 -0.16 2.98 -9.55
N ILE A 63 -1.37 2.50 -9.25
CA ILE A 63 -1.93 2.55 -7.90
C ILE A 63 -1.02 1.80 -6.94
N ASN A 64 -0.51 0.61 -7.26
CA ASN A 64 0.40 -0.11 -6.37
C ASN A 64 1.73 0.63 -6.17
N SER A 65 2.27 1.26 -7.21
CA SER A 65 3.47 2.10 -7.10
C SER A 65 3.23 3.31 -6.20
N TYR A 66 2.12 4.02 -6.43
CA TYR A 66 1.66 5.13 -5.61
C TYR A 66 1.43 4.71 -4.15
N LEU A 67 0.77 3.58 -3.90
CA LEU A 67 0.54 3.04 -2.56
C LEU A 67 1.85 2.66 -1.87
N ARG A 68 2.86 2.13 -2.59
CA ARG A 68 4.19 1.88 -2.01
C ARG A 68 4.88 3.18 -1.57
N LYS A 69 4.80 4.24 -2.38
CA LYS A 69 5.32 5.56 -1.99
C LYS A 69 4.57 6.13 -0.79
N LYS A 70 3.23 6.11 -0.85
CA LYS A 70 2.35 6.59 0.21
C LYS A 70 2.50 5.79 1.51
N HIS A 71 2.80 4.50 1.44
CA HIS A 71 3.14 3.68 2.62
C HIS A 71 4.35 4.25 3.34
N GLY A 72 5.42 4.60 2.61
CA GLY A 72 6.60 5.25 3.20
C GLY A 72 6.28 6.61 3.82
N ASP A 73 5.45 7.42 3.16
CA ASP A 73 5.03 8.73 3.69
C ASP A 73 4.16 8.59 4.94
N ILE A 74 3.26 7.61 4.97
CA ILE A 74 2.43 7.28 6.14
C ILE A 74 3.33 6.81 7.28
N VAL A 75 4.25 5.85 7.07
CA VAL A 75 5.17 5.39 8.11
C VAL A 75 5.96 6.55 8.71
N LYS A 76 6.50 7.46 7.89
CA LYS A 76 7.19 8.67 8.39
C LYS A 76 6.28 9.57 9.21
N LYS A 77 5.04 9.79 8.75
CA LYS A 77 4.06 10.58 9.48
C LYS A 77 3.72 9.94 10.83
N ILE A 78 3.55 8.62 10.88
CA ILE A 78 3.33 7.86 12.13
C ILE A 78 4.49 8.09 13.10
N GLN A 79 5.74 7.98 12.63
CA GLN A 79 6.92 8.24 13.46
C GLN A 79 6.93 9.65 14.05
N ASN A 80 6.37 10.64 13.35
CA ASN A 80 6.29 12.02 13.83
C ASN A 80 5.08 12.26 14.75
N GLU A 81 4.00 11.49 14.61
CA GLU A 81 2.78 11.62 15.41
C GLU A 81 2.87 10.90 16.76
N ILE A 82 3.65 9.82 16.86
CA ILE A 82 3.95 9.16 18.14
C ILE A 82 5.02 9.99 18.87
N LEU A 83 4.59 10.77 19.85
CA LEU A 83 5.46 11.68 20.59
C LEU A 83 6.04 11.00 21.83
N SER A 84 7.22 11.45 22.25
CA SER A 84 7.86 11.07 23.52
C SER A 84 8.15 9.57 23.70
N SER A 85 8.12 8.77 22.64
CA SER A 85 8.43 7.34 22.63
C SER A 85 9.52 7.00 21.61
N GLU A 86 10.30 5.97 21.88
CA GLU A 86 11.33 5.48 20.96
C GLU A 86 10.66 4.69 19.82
N VAL A 87 10.55 5.30 18.64
CA VAL A 87 9.99 4.64 17.44
C VAL A 87 11.10 4.22 16.48
N LYS A 88 11.17 2.93 16.17
CA LYS A 88 12.13 2.35 15.22
C LYS A 88 11.43 1.61 14.10
N THR A 89 11.83 1.87 12.86
CA THR A 89 11.42 1.06 11.70
C THR A 89 12.51 0.03 11.42
N LEU A 90 12.14 -1.25 11.46
CA LEU A 90 13.02 -2.37 11.13
C LEU A 90 13.03 -2.61 9.61
N GLU A 91 13.99 -3.41 9.12
CA GLU A 91 14.21 -3.66 7.68
C GLU A 91 12.93 -4.12 6.95
N ASN A 92 12.04 -4.81 7.66
CA ASN A 92 10.85 -5.42 7.10
C ASN A 92 9.61 -4.51 7.20
N LYS A 93 9.80 -3.20 7.44
CA LYS A 93 8.72 -2.21 7.67
C LYS A 93 7.88 -2.48 8.92
N LEU A 94 8.39 -3.31 9.83
CA LEU A 94 7.84 -3.48 11.17
C LEU A 94 8.24 -2.27 12.01
N ILE A 95 7.27 -1.65 12.66
CA ILE A 95 7.49 -0.49 13.53
C ILE A 95 7.51 -1.00 14.96
N SER A 96 8.57 -0.69 15.70
CA SER A 96 8.67 -0.96 17.13
C SER A 96 8.59 0.34 17.91
N VAL A 97 7.81 0.34 18.98
CA VAL A 97 7.66 1.43 19.93
C VAL A 97 8.15 0.97 21.30
N ASN A 98 9.11 1.69 21.86
CA ASN A 98 9.72 1.42 23.18
C ASN A 98 10.26 -0.02 23.34
N LYS A 99 10.54 -0.73 22.24
CA LYS A 99 10.94 -2.16 22.21
C LYS A 99 9.94 -3.12 22.86
N ALA A 100 8.75 -2.63 23.23
CA ALA A 100 7.73 -3.36 23.99
C ALA A 100 6.49 -3.66 23.15
N LEU A 101 6.26 -2.89 22.09
CA LEU A 101 5.19 -3.12 21.13
C LEU A 101 5.76 -3.05 19.72
N SER A 102 5.36 -3.98 18.86
CA SER A 102 5.59 -3.88 17.43
C SER A 102 4.29 -4.00 16.63
N PHE A 103 4.23 -3.24 15.53
CA PHE A 103 3.09 -3.28 14.63
C PHE A 103 3.49 -3.13 13.17
N SER A 104 2.67 -3.70 12.30
CA SER A 104 2.77 -3.59 10.86
C SER A 104 1.61 -2.75 10.32
N ILE A 105 1.84 -2.00 9.23
CA ILE A 105 0.78 -1.28 8.54
C ILE A 105 0.69 -1.69 7.08
N VAL A 106 -0.52 -2.03 6.63
CA VAL A 106 -0.83 -2.45 5.26
C VAL A 106 -1.82 -1.47 4.64
N LEU A 107 -1.45 -0.84 3.52
CA LEU A 107 -2.39 -0.06 2.72
C LEU A 107 -3.13 -1.01 1.77
N SER A 108 -4.41 -1.23 2.03
CA SER A 108 -5.21 -2.10 1.17
C SER A 108 -5.87 -1.30 0.06
N ARG A 109 -5.60 -1.69 -1.18
CA ARG A 109 -6.18 -1.06 -2.37
C ARG A 109 -7.67 -1.39 -2.49
N CYS A 110 -8.47 -0.36 -2.72
CA CYS A 110 -9.86 -0.49 -3.13
C CYS A 110 -9.98 -0.98 -4.58
N LYS A 111 -10.75 -2.06 -4.77
CA LYS A 111 -11.23 -2.51 -6.08
C LYS A 111 -12.74 -2.30 -6.17
N LYS A 112 -13.20 -1.57 -7.18
CA LYS A 112 -14.62 -1.51 -7.53
C LYS A 112 -15.04 -2.83 -8.19
N VAL A 113 -16.11 -3.46 -7.71
CA VAL A 113 -16.61 -4.76 -8.19
C VAL A 113 -18.03 -4.68 -8.76
N GLY A 114 -18.64 -3.50 -8.74
CA GLY A 114 -19.98 -3.22 -9.24
C GLY A 114 -20.42 -1.81 -8.83
N LEU A 115 -21.67 -1.46 -9.10
CA LEU A 115 -22.23 -0.17 -8.68
C LEU A 115 -22.22 -0.09 -7.14
N ASN A 116 -21.46 0.86 -6.59
CA ASN A 116 -21.26 1.08 -5.16
C ASN A 116 -20.79 -0.13 -4.35
N LYS A 117 -20.10 -1.09 -4.98
CA LYS A 117 -19.51 -2.25 -4.29
C LYS A 117 -18.00 -2.21 -4.38
N HIS A 118 -17.35 -2.26 -3.23
CA HIS A 118 -15.90 -2.23 -3.10
C HIS A 118 -15.37 -3.50 -2.44
N ARG A 119 -14.11 -3.80 -2.75
CA ARG A 119 -13.38 -4.92 -2.15
C ARG A 119 -11.93 -4.55 -1.91
N TRP A 120 -11.44 -4.98 -0.76
CA TRP A 120 -10.06 -4.85 -0.34
C TRP A 120 -9.52 -6.24 -0.05
N ILE A 121 -8.42 -6.60 -0.70
CA ILE A 121 -7.71 -7.84 -0.41
C ILE A 121 -6.49 -7.43 0.41
N VAL A 122 -6.41 -7.92 1.63
CA VAL A 122 -5.34 -7.63 2.58
C VAL A 122 -4.52 -8.88 2.72
N ARG A 123 -3.20 -8.75 2.61
CA ARG A 123 -2.26 -9.83 2.93
C ARG A 123 -1.44 -9.40 4.13
N LEU A 124 -1.66 -10.09 5.24
CA LEU A 124 -0.90 -9.88 6.46
C LEU A 124 0.40 -10.68 6.35
N ASP A 125 1.53 -10.00 6.52
CA ASP A 125 2.83 -10.67 6.58
C ASP A 125 3.07 -11.19 8.00
N ARG A 126 2.51 -12.37 8.29
CA ARG A 126 2.65 -12.99 9.61
C ARG A 126 4.07 -13.47 9.90
N SER A 127 4.96 -13.56 8.90
CA SER A 127 6.36 -13.90 9.15
C SER A 127 7.09 -12.86 10.00
N LEU A 128 6.54 -11.63 10.02
CA LEU A 128 7.05 -10.52 10.84
C LEU A 128 6.69 -10.65 12.33
N ASN A 129 5.75 -11.53 12.69
CA ASN A 129 5.22 -11.71 14.05
C ASN A 129 4.93 -10.38 14.80
N PRO A 130 4.20 -9.43 14.21
CA PRO A 130 3.83 -8.20 14.91
C PRO A 130 2.86 -8.52 16.06
N GLU A 131 2.84 -7.72 17.13
CA GLU A 131 1.76 -7.77 18.13
C GLU A 131 0.46 -7.19 17.56
N ILE A 132 0.56 -6.22 16.62
CA ILE A 132 -0.60 -5.57 16.00
C ILE A 132 -0.43 -5.45 14.48
N SER A 133 -1.48 -5.77 13.73
CA SER A 133 -1.58 -5.50 12.29
C SER A 133 -2.62 -4.42 12.01
N ILE A 134 -2.15 -3.30 11.45
CA ILE A 134 -2.99 -2.17 11.07
C ILE A 134 -3.28 -2.26 9.57
N ILE A 135 -4.55 -2.22 9.21
CA ILE A 135 -5.00 -2.22 7.82
C ILE A 135 -5.64 -0.88 7.54
N ALA A 136 -5.04 -0.09 6.64
CA ALA A 136 -5.68 1.13 6.13
C ALA A 136 -6.43 0.81 4.84
N ARG A 137 -7.76 0.89 4.86
CA ARG A 137 -8.56 0.71 3.64
C ARG A 137 -8.51 1.99 2.82
N MET A 138 -8.01 1.91 1.59
CA MET A 138 -7.96 3.09 0.72
C MET A 138 -9.34 3.40 0.13
N ASN A 139 -9.60 4.67 -0.19
CA ASN A 139 -10.84 5.10 -0.85
C ASN A 139 -10.93 4.61 -2.30
N SER A 140 -12.04 4.90 -2.96
CA SER A 140 -12.31 4.43 -4.33
C SER A 140 -11.36 4.99 -5.39
N LEU A 141 -10.65 6.09 -5.08
CA LEU A 141 -9.58 6.68 -5.88
C LEU A 141 -8.19 6.18 -5.47
N ASN A 142 -8.11 5.35 -4.43
CA ASN A 142 -6.89 4.86 -3.80
C ASN A 142 -5.92 5.95 -3.33
N ILE A 143 -6.43 7.17 -3.10
CA ILE A 143 -5.62 8.29 -2.68
C ILE A 143 -5.48 8.32 -1.17
N GLU A 144 -6.54 8.11 -0.38
CA GLU A 144 -6.51 8.27 1.07
C GLU A 144 -7.19 7.11 1.79
N PRO A 145 -6.79 6.78 3.03
CA PRO A 145 -7.52 5.85 3.87
C PRO A 145 -8.95 6.36 4.15
N VAL A 146 -9.93 5.45 4.15
CA VAL A 146 -11.31 5.71 4.60
C VAL A 146 -11.54 5.32 6.05
N ASP A 147 -10.79 4.32 6.52
CA ASP A 147 -10.78 3.82 7.89
C ASP A 147 -9.61 2.86 8.09
N TYR A 148 -9.48 2.40 9.32
CA TYR A 148 -8.42 1.55 9.80
C TYR A 148 -9.00 0.35 10.54
N TYR A 149 -8.38 -0.82 10.36
CA TYR A 149 -8.60 -1.97 11.25
C TYR A 149 -7.34 -2.21 12.05
N ILE A 150 -7.47 -2.30 13.37
CA ILE A 150 -6.35 -2.53 14.30
C ILE A 150 -6.52 -3.93 14.87
N LEU A 151 -5.81 -4.90 14.30
CA LEU A 151 -5.96 -6.31 14.62
C LEU A 151 -4.85 -6.76 15.57
N PRO A 152 -5.16 -7.25 16.77
CA PRO A 152 -4.14 -7.87 17.61
C PRO A 152 -3.76 -9.23 17.04
N SER A 153 -2.51 -9.63 17.20
CA SER A 153 -1.99 -10.90 16.66
C SER A 153 -2.55 -12.14 17.36
N LEU A 154 -3.04 -11.97 18.59
CA LEU A 154 -3.71 -13.00 19.39
C LEU A 154 -5.01 -13.50 18.74
N ASP A 155 -5.65 -12.68 17.91
CA ASP A 155 -6.87 -13.05 17.22
C ASP A 155 -6.59 -13.82 15.92
N PHE A 156 -7.30 -14.93 15.74
CA PHE A 156 -7.13 -15.86 14.63
C PHE A 156 -7.79 -15.34 13.34
N PHE A 157 -7.12 -14.39 12.69
CA PHE A 157 -7.48 -13.95 11.34
C PHE A 157 -6.75 -14.76 10.25
N GLU A 158 -7.39 -15.00 9.10
CA GLU A 158 -6.69 -15.58 7.96
C GLU A 158 -5.55 -14.65 7.47
N ASN A 159 -4.50 -15.22 6.85
CA ASN A 159 -3.40 -14.43 6.28
C ASN A 159 -3.87 -13.53 5.12
N GLU A 160 -4.92 -13.95 4.41
CA GLU A 160 -5.57 -13.15 3.39
C GLU A 160 -6.98 -12.77 3.85
N LEU A 161 -7.23 -11.48 4.04
CA LEU A 161 -8.55 -10.95 4.41
C LEU A 161 -9.23 -10.33 3.20
N LYS A 162 -10.53 -10.60 3.04
CA LYS A 162 -11.36 -10.08 1.95
C LYS A 162 -12.40 -9.12 2.52
N LEU A 163 -12.02 -7.86 2.68
CA LEU A 163 -12.90 -6.83 3.22
C LEU A 163 -13.85 -6.31 2.16
N LYS A 164 -15.07 -6.00 2.58
CA LYS A 164 -16.15 -5.43 1.78
C LYS A 164 -16.61 -4.13 2.46
N ASP A 165 -17.56 -3.43 1.84
CA ASP A 165 -18.18 -2.25 2.45
C ASP A 165 -18.77 -2.58 3.83
N ASN A 166 -19.38 -3.77 3.98
CA ASN A 166 -19.89 -4.32 5.24
C ASN A 166 -19.24 -5.69 5.52
N ASN A 167 -18.60 -5.86 6.69
CA ASN A 167 -17.98 -7.12 7.10
C ASN A 167 -18.77 -7.79 8.24
N ASN A 168 -18.27 -8.93 8.73
CA ASN A 168 -18.83 -9.57 9.91
C ASN A 168 -18.71 -8.62 11.12
N LEU A 169 -19.75 -8.55 11.96
CA LEU A 169 -19.81 -7.74 13.16
C LEU A 169 -18.56 -7.86 14.05
N LEU A 170 -18.06 -9.09 14.26
CA LEU A 170 -16.85 -9.31 15.05
C LEU A 170 -15.65 -8.56 14.47
N PHE A 171 -15.54 -8.49 13.15
CA PHE A 171 -14.45 -7.79 12.48
C PHE A 171 -14.62 -6.27 12.55
N GLU A 172 -15.85 -5.77 12.46
CA GLU A 172 -16.16 -4.34 12.58
C GLU A 172 -15.84 -3.78 13.98
N MET A 173 -15.73 -4.63 15.02
CA MET A 173 -15.29 -4.20 16.36
C MET A 173 -13.85 -3.68 16.40
N TYR A 174 -13.02 -4.06 15.41
CA TYR A 174 -11.63 -3.61 15.30
C TYR A 174 -11.48 -2.40 14.38
N ARG A 175 -12.59 -1.84 13.87
CA ARG A 175 -12.59 -0.72 12.94
C ARG A 175 -12.55 0.62 13.67
N PHE A 176 -11.72 1.51 13.16
CA PHE A 176 -11.56 2.88 13.64
C PHE A 176 -11.59 3.84 12.44
N ASP A 177 -12.31 4.96 12.59
CA ASP A 177 -12.40 5.97 11.53
C ASP A 177 -11.10 6.78 11.39
N ASP A 178 -10.37 6.98 12.49
CA ASP A 178 -9.06 7.64 12.52
C ASP A 178 -8.07 6.78 13.30
N ILE A 179 -6.82 6.80 12.86
CA ILE A 179 -5.69 6.09 13.48
C ILE A 179 -5.06 6.88 14.62
N LYS A 180 -5.27 8.21 14.68
CA LYS A 180 -4.68 9.07 15.71
C LYS A 180 -4.92 8.62 17.15
N PRO A 181 -6.13 8.15 17.56
CA PRO A 181 -6.34 7.68 18.92
C PRO A 181 -5.37 6.56 19.32
N PHE A 182 -5.07 5.65 18.38
CA PHE A 182 -4.09 4.59 18.60
C PHE A 182 -2.68 5.17 18.78
N PHE A 183 -2.24 6.11 17.94
CA PHE A 183 -0.91 6.73 18.10
C PHE A 183 -0.77 7.58 19.36
N ASN A 184 -1.84 8.27 19.76
CA ASN A 184 -1.87 8.99 21.02
C ASN A 184 -1.70 8.03 22.21
N MET A 185 -2.33 6.85 22.17
CA MET A 185 -2.15 5.81 23.19
C MET A 185 -0.71 5.27 23.26
N LEU A 186 0.00 5.28 22.13
CA LEU A 186 1.41 4.88 22.08
C LEU A 186 2.37 5.98 22.54
N SER A 187 1.89 7.22 22.66
CA SER A 187 2.68 8.34 23.15
C SER A 187 2.69 8.29 24.68
N THR A 188 3.88 8.28 25.28
CA THR A 188 4.04 8.32 26.73
C THR A 188 3.89 9.76 27.23
N ASP A 189 2.89 10.01 28.07
CA ASP A 189 2.87 11.21 28.90
C ASP A 189 3.93 11.06 30.00
N ASN A 190 4.93 11.95 30.02
CA ASN A 190 5.92 12.06 31.10
C ASN A 190 5.28 12.59 32.42
N LYS A 191 4.17 11.99 32.88
CA LYS A 191 3.48 12.43 34.10
C LYS A 191 3.32 11.40 35.21
N ASP A 192 3.60 10.12 34.98
CA ASP A 192 3.41 9.10 36.02
C ASP A 192 4.73 8.47 36.50
N VAL A 193 5.69 9.33 36.87
CA VAL A 193 6.76 8.95 37.81
C VAL A 193 6.92 10.08 38.82
N ILE A 194 6.14 10.00 39.91
CA ILE A 194 6.43 10.67 41.19
C ILE A 194 6.76 9.56 42.19
#